data_AF-A0A068NU22-F1
#
_entry.id   AF-A0A068NU22-F1
#
_cell.length_a   1.000
_cell.length_b   1.000
_cell.length_c   1.000
_cell.angle_alpha   90.00
_cell.angle_beta   90.00
_cell.angle_gamma   90.00
#
_symmetry.space_group_name_H-M   'P 1'
#
loop_
_entity.id
_entity.type
_entity.pdbx_description
1 polymer ?
#
loop_
_entity_poly.entity_id
_entity_poly.type
_entity_poly.pdbx_seq_one_letter_code
_entity_poly.pdbx_strand_id
1 'polypeptide(L)'
;MLPYLLYKTSGLNQLQFQQSQNTARAAVDDAVTPLEHRVEHLELACAGLWELLKNKLGCTEEELVAAIQSVDARDGVMDGRAGPENGVCPTCNRRLLTRRSPNCTWCGSRLQQNPFAG
;
A
#
# COMPACT_ATOMS: atom_id res chain seq x y z
N MET A 1 -31.64 35.08 -30.46
CA MET A 1 -30.44 35.50 -29.71
C MET A 1 -30.14 34.64 -28.47
N LEU A 2 -31.14 33.97 -27.88
CA LEU A 2 -30.97 33.03 -26.73
C LEU A 2 -30.15 31.73 -26.97
N PRO A 3 -30.14 31.07 -28.14
CA PRO A 3 -29.46 29.76 -28.28
C PRO A 3 -27.92 29.83 -28.28
N TYR A 4 -27.34 30.99 -28.61
CA TYR A 4 -25.88 31.17 -28.65
C TYR A 4 -25.26 31.27 -27.25
N LEU A 5 -26.02 31.76 -26.27
CA LEU A 5 -25.57 31.89 -24.87
C LEU A 5 -25.56 30.53 -24.15
N LEU A 6 -26.49 29.64 -24.48
CA LEU A 6 -26.53 28.28 -23.94
C LEU A 6 -25.34 27.43 -24.43
N TYR A 7 -24.95 27.56 -25.70
CA TYR A 7 -23.78 26.85 -26.23
C TYR A 7 -22.47 27.31 -25.57
N LYS A 8 -22.28 28.63 -25.38
CA LYS A 8 -21.08 29.18 -24.72
C LYS A 8 -20.97 28.76 -23.26
N THR A 9 -22.08 28.66 -22.53
CA THR A 9 -22.08 28.24 -21.12
C THR A 9 -21.74 26.75 -20.95
N SER A 10 -22.19 25.89 -21.87
CA SER A 10 -21.81 24.46 -21.89
C SER A 10 -20.30 24.24 -22.01
N GLY A 11 -19.63 24.99 -22.90
CA GLY A 11 -18.18 24.88 -23.08
C GLY A 11 -17.38 25.35 -21.87
N LEU A 12 -17.84 26.41 -21.19
CA LEU A 12 -17.20 26.92 -19.96
C LEU A 12 -17.31 25.91 -18.81
N ASN A 13 -18.47 25.29 -18.63
CA ASN A 13 -18.67 24.27 -17.60
C ASN A 13 -17.77 23.05 -17.83
N GLN A 14 -17.59 22.63 -19.10
CA GLN A 14 -16.74 21.50 -19.45
C GLN A 14 -15.25 21.78 -19.17
N LEU A 15 -14.78 22.99 -19.48
CA LEU A 15 -13.41 23.41 -19.18
C LEU A 15 -13.16 23.50 -17.67
N GLN A 16 -14.12 24.02 -16.91
CA GLN A 16 -14.01 24.12 -15.45
C GLN A 16 -14.00 22.74 -14.77
N PHE A 17 -14.73 21.78 -15.32
CA PHE A 17 -14.70 20.38 -14.90
C PHE A 17 -13.37 19.68 -15.23
N GLN A 18 -12.82 19.91 -16.42
CA GLN A 18 -11.51 19.37 -16.78
C GLN A 18 -10.38 19.96 -15.92
N GLN A 19 -10.43 21.27 -15.64
CA GLN A 19 -9.46 21.92 -14.76
C GLN A 19 -9.53 21.37 -13.34
N SER A 20 -10.73 21.18 -12.76
CA SER A 20 -10.88 20.61 -11.42
C SER A 20 -10.41 19.15 -11.33
N GLN A 21 -10.57 18.35 -12.38
CA GLN A 21 -9.98 17.01 -12.43
C GLN A 21 -8.45 17.04 -12.51
N ASN A 22 -7.90 17.94 -13.31
CA ASN A 22 -6.44 18.07 -13.47
C ASN A 22 -5.77 18.55 -12.19
N THR A 23 -6.37 19.50 -11.45
CA THR A 23 -5.85 19.95 -10.16
C THR A 23 -5.97 18.86 -9.09
N ALA A 24 -7.06 18.09 -9.07
CA ALA A 24 -7.21 16.96 -8.17
C ALA A 24 -6.16 15.86 -8.43
N ARG A 25 -5.87 15.57 -9.70
CA ARG A 25 -4.80 14.63 -10.08
C ARG A 25 -3.42 15.14 -9.67
N ALA A 26 -3.10 16.39 -9.99
CA ALA A 26 -1.83 17.00 -9.59
C ALA A 26 -1.64 16.96 -8.06
N ALA A 27 -2.69 17.25 -7.28
CA ALA A 27 -2.62 17.18 -5.82
C ALA A 27 -2.38 15.75 -5.29
N VAL A 28 -2.89 14.73 -5.96
CA VAL A 28 -2.60 13.32 -5.61
C VAL A 28 -1.16 12.98 -5.98
N ASP A 29 -0.71 13.34 -7.18
CA ASP A 29 0.66 13.07 -7.64
C ASP A 29 1.70 13.77 -6.73
N ASP A 30 1.43 15.01 -6.33
CA ASP A 30 2.25 15.78 -5.38
C ASP A 30 2.35 15.13 -4.00
N ALA A 31 1.33 14.35 -3.59
CA ALA A 31 1.33 13.63 -2.32
C ALA A 31 1.95 12.23 -2.43
N VAL A 32 1.78 11.55 -3.56
CA VAL A 32 2.27 10.17 -3.78
C VAL A 32 3.76 10.17 -4.08
N THR A 33 4.24 11.05 -4.94
CA THR A 33 5.66 11.08 -5.38
C THR A 33 6.64 11.19 -4.19
N PRO A 34 6.42 12.07 -3.18
CA PRO A 34 7.31 12.12 -2.02
C PRO A 34 7.24 10.86 -1.14
N LEU A 35 6.09 10.18 -1.08
CA LEU A 35 5.94 8.93 -0.36
C LEU A 35 6.70 7.80 -1.05
N GLU A 36 6.61 7.71 -2.38
CA GLU A 36 7.38 6.77 -3.20
C GLU A 36 8.87 6.96 -2.97
N HIS A 37 9.37 8.19 -3.08
CA HIS A 37 10.78 8.48 -2.81
C HIS A 37 11.20 8.12 -1.38
N ARG A 38 10.35 8.34 -0.38
CA ARG A 38 10.64 7.95 1.00
C ARG A 38 10.72 6.42 1.14
N VAL A 39 9.86 5.68 0.45
CA VAL A 39 9.91 4.22 0.42
C VAL A 39 11.18 3.73 -0.26
N GLU A 40 11.55 4.29 -1.41
CA GLU A 40 12.80 3.95 -2.12
C GLU A 40 14.04 4.16 -1.23
N HIS A 41 14.10 5.29 -0.50
CA HIS A 41 15.20 5.55 0.43
C HIS A 41 15.22 4.57 1.61
N LEU A 42 14.05 4.18 2.13
CA LEU A 42 13.94 3.20 3.20
C LEU A 42 14.38 1.80 2.72
N GLU A 43 13.98 1.39 1.52
CA GLU A 43 14.40 0.13 0.92
C GLU A 43 15.93 0.07 0.77
N LEU A 44 16.53 1.16 0.26
CA LEU A 44 17.98 1.24 0.12
C LEU A 44 18.69 1.19 1.48
N ALA A 45 18.17 1.89 2.49
CA ALA A 45 18.73 1.87 3.84
C ALA A 45 18.62 0.47 4.49
N CYS A 46 17.47 -0.21 4.33
CA CYS A 46 17.27 -1.57 4.82
C CYS A 46 18.21 -2.57 4.13
N ALA A 47 18.42 -2.44 2.82
CA ALA A 47 19.38 -3.25 2.09
C ALA A 47 20.80 -3.04 2.59
N GLY A 48 21.21 -1.79 2.81
CA GLY A 48 22.52 -1.46 3.40
C GLY A 48 22.69 -2.01 4.81
N LEU A 49 21.66 -1.91 5.66
CA LEU A 49 21.65 -2.51 7.00
C LEU A 49 21.84 -4.02 6.92
N TRP A 50 21.12 -4.69 6.01
CA TRP A 50 21.21 -6.13 5.85
C TRP A 50 22.62 -6.58 5.43
N GLU A 51 23.22 -5.89 4.46
CA GLU A 51 24.60 -6.17 4.06
C GLU A 51 25.60 -5.99 5.22
N LEU A 52 25.41 -4.98 6.06
CA LEU A 52 26.24 -4.82 7.26
C LEU A 52 26.05 -5.96 8.26
N LEU A 53 24.81 -6.33 8.56
CA LEU A 53 24.50 -7.42 9.50
C LEU A 53 25.06 -8.76 8.99
N LYS A 54 24.83 -9.08 7.72
CA LYS A 54 25.32 -10.30 7.08
C LYS A 54 26.85 -10.35 7.07
N ASN A 55 27.51 -9.29 6.60
CA ASN A 55 28.96 -9.32 6.37
C ASN A 55 29.79 -9.07 7.64
N LYS A 56 29.28 -8.31 8.62
CA LYS A 56 30.01 -7.99 9.85
C LYS A 56 29.67 -8.89 11.03
N LEU A 57 28.43 -9.38 11.09
CA LEU A 57 27.93 -10.17 12.22
C LEU A 57 27.59 -11.62 11.83
N GLY A 58 27.64 -11.95 10.54
CA GLY A 58 27.36 -13.31 10.07
C GLY A 58 25.89 -13.71 10.19
N CYS A 59 24.99 -12.73 10.31
CA CYS A 59 23.55 -13.00 10.44
C CYS A 59 23.02 -13.75 9.22
N THR A 60 22.16 -14.72 9.50
CA THR A 60 21.49 -15.57 8.50
C THR A 60 20.15 -14.98 8.07
N GLU A 61 19.68 -15.36 6.89
CA GLU A 61 18.40 -14.87 6.36
C GLU A 61 17.22 -15.36 7.23
N GLU A 62 17.35 -16.56 7.81
CA GLU A 62 16.40 -17.12 8.76
C GLU A 62 16.26 -16.28 10.03
N GLU A 63 17.38 -15.79 10.57
CA GLU A 63 17.39 -14.87 11.72
C GLU A 63 16.74 -13.53 11.40
N LEU A 64 16.96 -13.00 10.18
CA LEU A 64 16.30 -11.78 9.73
C LEU A 64 14.78 -11.97 9.65
N VAL A 65 14.33 -13.07 9.04
CA VAL A 65 12.89 -13.39 8.93
C VAL A 65 12.26 -13.55 10.32
N ALA A 66 12.94 -14.25 11.23
CA ALA A 66 12.47 -14.41 12.62
C ALA A 66 12.41 -13.06 13.35
N ALA A 67 13.39 -12.18 13.14
CA ALA A 67 13.40 -10.84 13.72
C ALA A 67 12.24 -9.97 13.19
N ILE A 68 11.98 -9.99 11.88
CA ILE A 68 10.84 -9.27 11.27
C ILE A 68 9.52 -9.77 11.85
N GLN A 69 9.32 -11.08 11.95
CA GLN A 69 8.12 -11.67 12.56
C GLN A 69 7.96 -11.29 14.04
N SER A 70 9.08 -11.25 14.78
CA SER A 70 9.09 -10.83 16.19
C SER A 70 8.73 -9.35 16.34
N VAL A 71 9.21 -8.48 15.46
CA VAL A 71 8.86 -7.06 15.45
C VAL A 71 7.38 -6.86 15.11
N ASP A 72 6.86 -7.53 14.08
CA ASP A 72 5.43 -7.50 13.71
C ASP A 72 4.54 -8.00 14.86
N ALA A 73 4.91 -9.12 15.49
CA ALA A 73 4.19 -9.66 16.63
C ALA A 73 4.20 -8.72 17.86
N ARG A 74 5.28 -7.94 18.03
CA ARG A 74 5.39 -6.93 19.10
C ARG A 74 4.57 -5.68 18.82
N ASP A 75 4.34 -5.36 17.55
CA ASP A 75 3.42 -4.29 17.13
C ASP A 75 1.94 -4.71 17.31
N GLY A 76 1.71 -6.00 17.62
CA GLY A 76 0.39 -6.64 17.71
C GLY A 76 -0.48 -6.37 18.95
N VAL A 77 -0.10 -5.55 19.94
CA VAL A 77 -0.98 -5.10 21.05
C VAL A 77 -0.53 -3.72 21.57
N MET A 78 -1.32 -2.63 21.45
CA MET A 78 -2.57 -2.39 22.19
C MET A 78 -3.73 -1.91 21.30
N ASP A 79 -4.48 -2.83 20.72
CA ASP A 79 -5.94 -2.66 20.65
C ASP A 79 -6.59 -4.05 20.62
N GLY A 80 -7.13 -4.46 21.77
CA GLY A 80 -7.54 -5.83 22.10
C GLY A 80 -8.70 -6.39 21.27
N ARG A 81 -8.48 -6.70 20.00
CA ARG A 81 -9.36 -7.57 19.21
C ARG A 81 -8.54 -8.65 18.53
N ALA A 82 -8.42 -9.78 19.21
CA ALA A 82 -8.19 -11.05 18.54
C ALA A 82 -9.36 -11.29 17.58
N GLY A 83 -9.20 -10.85 16.33
CA GLY A 83 -10.11 -11.17 15.24
C GLY A 83 -9.96 -12.63 14.82
N PRO A 84 -10.98 -13.21 14.18
CA PRO A 84 -10.95 -14.60 13.69
C PRO A 84 -9.74 -14.85 12.79
N GLU A 85 -9.19 -16.06 12.87
CA GLU A 85 -7.90 -16.46 12.29
C GLU A 85 -7.73 -16.00 10.83
N ASN A 86 -6.63 -15.28 10.57
CA ASN A 86 -6.31 -14.86 9.21
C ASN A 86 -5.90 -16.07 8.36
N GLY A 87 -6.46 -16.16 7.15
CA GLY A 87 -6.17 -17.20 6.16
C GLY A 87 -4.75 -17.13 5.58
N VAL A 88 -4.43 -18.06 4.68
CA VAL A 88 -3.12 -18.17 4.00
C VAL A 88 -3.22 -17.67 2.56
N CYS A 89 -2.19 -16.99 2.08
CA CYS A 89 -2.11 -16.56 0.68
C CYS A 89 -1.89 -17.77 -0.25
N PRO A 90 -2.70 -17.97 -1.30
CA PRO A 90 -2.53 -19.09 -2.23
C PRO A 90 -1.31 -18.95 -3.16
N THR A 91 -0.70 -17.77 -3.24
CA THR A 91 0.43 -17.49 -4.15
C THR A 91 1.78 -17.62 -3.45
N CYS A 92 1.94 -17.03 -2.27
CA CYS A 92 3.21 -17.06 -1.53
C CYS A 92 3.19 -17.97 -0.30
N ASN A 93 2.05 -18.60 0.00
CA ASN A 93 1.84 -19.51 1.12
C ASN A 93 2.13 -18.92 2.52
N ARG A 94 2.22 -17.58 2.62
CA ARG A 94 2.38 -16.87 3.90
C ARG A 94 1.03 -16.54 4.52
N ARG A 95 0.99 -16.49 5.86
CA ARG A 95 -0.20 -16.10 6.62
C ARG A 95 -0.55 -14.64 6.33
N LEU A 96 -1.82 -14.36 6.06
CA LEU A 96 -2.29 -13.00 5.81
C LEU A 96 -2.29 -12.20 7.12
N LEU A 97 -1.85 -10.94 7.07
CA LEU A 97 -1.84 -10.06 8.25
C LEU A 97 -3.21 -9.44 8.50
N THR A 98 -4.03 -9.31 7.45
CA THR A 98 -5.37 -8.73 7.52
C THR A 98 -6.34 -9.49 6.63
N ARG A 99 -7.54 -9.77 7.16
CA ARG A 99 -8.62 -10.44 6.41
C ARG A 99 -9.14 -9.58 5.26
N ARG A 100 -9.10 -8.25 5.38
CA ARG A 100 -9.81 -7.33 4.47
C ARG A 100 -8.94 -6.73 3.38
N SER A 101 -7.63 -6.98 3.38
CA SER A 101 -6.81 -6.47 2.27
C SER A 101 -7.18 -7.17 0.96
N PRO A 102 -7.48 -6.43 -0.12
CA PRO A 102 -7.71 -7.03 -1.44
C PRO A 102 -6.44 -7.66 -2.03
N ASN A 103 -5.27 -7.34 -1.47
CA ASN A 103 -3.96 -7.82 -1.92
C ASN A 103 -3.18 -8.44 -0.76
N CYS A 104 -2.34 -9.43 -1.06
CA CYS A 104 -1.44 -10.01 -0.07
C CYS A 104 -0.40 -8.98 0.38
N THR A 105 -0.26 -8.77 1.69
CA THR A 105 0.75 -7.87 2.27
C THR A 105 2.19 -8.30 1.94
N TRP A 106 2.41 -9.57 1.65
CA TRP A 106 3.74 -10.12 1.40
C TRP A 106 4.18 -10.05 -0.06
N CYS A 107 3.32 -10.51 -0.98
CA CYS A 107 3.67 -10.67 -2.38
C CYS A 107 2.82 -9.81 -3.34
N GLY A 108 1.92 -8.98 -2.81
CA GLY A 108 1.07 -8.08 -3.60
C GLY A 108 -0.04 -8.76 -4.40
N SER A 109 -0.10 -10.10 -4.45
CA SER A 109 -1.09 -10.84 -5.23
C SER A 109 -2.52 -10.53 -4.77
N ARG A 110 -3.44 -10.30 -5.71
CA ARG A 110 -4.85 -10.06 -5.40
C ARG A 110 -5.48 -11.29 -4.76
N LEU A 111 -6.03 -11.11 -3.57
CA LEU A 111 -6.71 -12.15 -2.81
C LEU A 111 -8.16 -12.23 -3.27
N GLN A 112 -8.59 -13.42 -3.69
CA GLN A 112 -10.01 -13.65 -3.97
C GLN A 112 -10.76 -13.77 -2.65
N GLN A 113 -11.30 -12.66 -2.17
CA GLN A 113 -12.22 -12.68 -1.05
C GLN A 113 -13.58 -13.11 -1.58
N ASN A 114 -14.03 -14.30 -1.20
CA ASN A 114 -15.41 -14.71 -1.45
C ASN A 114 -16.29 -14.02 -0.39
N PRO A 115 -17.17 -13.07 -0.77
CA PRO A 115 -18.00 -12.34 0.19
C PRO A 115 -19.03 -13.23 0.91
N PHE A 116 -19.14 -14.50 0.54
CA PHE A 116 -20.04 -15.50 1.17
C PHE A 116 -19.31 -16.55 2.02
N ALA A 117 -17.99 -16.43 2.19
CA ALA A 117 -17.24 -17.35 3.05
C ALA A 117 -17.14 -16.80 4.49
N GLY A 118 -18.15 -17.16 5.32
CA GLY A 118 -18.14 -17.18 6.80
C GLY A 118 -17.77 -15.89 7.52
#